data_AF-A0A8T2HAM6-F1
#
_entry.id   AF-A0A8T2HAM6-F1
#
_cell.length_a   1.000
_cell.length_b   1.000
_cell.length_c   1.000
_cell.angle_alpha   90.00
_cell.angle_beta   90.00
_cell.angle_gamma   90.00
#
_symmetry.space_group_name_H-M   'P 1'
#
loop_
_entity.id
_entity.type
_entity.pdbx_description
1 polymer ?
#
loop_
_entity_poly.entity_id
_entity_poly.type
_entity_poly.pdbx_seq_one_letter_code
_entity_poly.pdbx_strand_id
1 'polypeptide(L)'
;MQYLAALGGGSGIEYEILKTNPILEAFGNAKTLRNDNSSRFGKLIEIHFSETGKISGAQIQTFLLEKSRVVQCTEGERSYHILCMIVKKIKKVYLQFLLQYIDARE
;
A
#
# COMPACT_ATOMS: atom_id res chain seq x y z
N MET A 1 15.68 -0.30 -5.71
CA MET A 1 16.06 0.37 -4.44
C MET A 1 17.25 -0.29 -3.74
N GLN A 2 17.26 -1.60 -3.49
CA GLN A 2 18.37 -2.26 -2.78
C GLN A 2 19.74 -2.06 -3.46
N TYR A 3 19.78 -2.00 -4.80
CA TYR A 3 21.00 -1.70 -5.53
C TYR A 3 21.51 -0.26 -5.30
N LEU A 4 20.63 0.74 -5.39
CA LEU A 4 20.99 2.14 -5.14
C LEU A 4 21.40 2.37 -3.68
N ALA A 5 20.73 1.68 -2.76
CA ALA A 5 21.09 1.61 -1.34
C ALA A 5 22.51 1.06 -1.12
N ALA A 6 22.87 -0.01 -1.83
CA ALA A 6 24.20 -0.62 -1.73
C ALA A 6 25.30 0.28 -2.29
N LEU A 7 25.02 1.07 -3.33
CA LEU A 7 26.00 1.96 -3.95
C LEU A 7 26.12 3.33 -3.28
N GLY A 8 25.00 3.96 -2.90
CA GLY A 8 24.94 5.31 -2.33
C GLY A 8 24.93 5.33 -0.80
N GLY A 9 25.31 4.21 -0.16
CA GLY A 9 25.10 3.94 1.26
C GLY A 9 25.81 4.89 2.22
N GLY A 10 25.20 5.07 3.40
CA GLY A 10 25.83 5.75 4.53
C GLY A 10 24.90 6.51 5.47
N SER A 11 23.60 6.64 5.17
CA SER A 11 22.67 7.48 5.96
C SER A 11 21.50 6.70 6.60
N GLY A 12 21.23 5.45 6.22
CA GLY A 12 20.10 4.66 6.74
C GLY A 12 18.74 5.04 6.13
N ILE A 13 18.69 6.13 5.36
CA ILE A 13 17.49 6.64 4.68
C ILE A 13 16.95 5.60 3.69
N GLU A 14 17.83 4.86 3.04
CA GLU A 14 17.48 3.77 2.14
C GLU A 14 16.57 2.71 2.78
N TYR A 15 16.79 2.43 4.06
CA TYR A 15 16.01 1.45 4.81
C TYR A 15 14.64 2.00 5.19
N GLU A 16 14.57 3.28 5.55
CA GLU A 16 13.29 3.96 5.83
C GLU A 16 12.41 4.05 4.58
N ILE A 17 12.99 4.30 3.39
CA ILE A 17 12.24 4.24 2.12
C ILE A 17 11.67 2.84 1.91
N LEU A 18 12.44 1.78 2.15
CA LEU A 18 11.98 0.40 1.99
C LEU A 18 10.87 0.03 2.98
N LYS A 19 10.93 0.54 4.22
CA LYS A 19 9.89 0.35 5.24
C LYS A 19 8.53 0.95 4.87
N THR A 20 8.47 1.90 3.93
CA THR A 20 7.20 2.45 3.47
C THR A 20 6.39 1.45 2.62
N ASN A 21 7.06 0.48 1.97
CA ASN A 21 6.41 -0.44 1.03
C ASN A 21 5.27 -1.25 1.69
N PRO A 22 5.44 -1.89 2.87
CA PRO A 22 4.34 -2.59 3.53
C PRO A 22 3.09 -1.73 3.73
N ILE A 23 3.24 -0.45 4.06
CA ILE A 23 2.11 0.47 4.24
C ILE A 23 1.47 0.76 2.88
N LEU A 24 2.27 1.12 1.88
CA LEU A 24 1.76 1.42 0.54
C LEU A 24 1.09 0.20 -0.12
N GLU A 25 1.59 -1.00 0.12
CA GLU A 25 0.99 -2.25 -0.36
C GLU A 25 -0.30 -2.56 0.40
N ALA A 26 -0.35 -2.35 1.71
CA ALA A 26 -1.58 -2.57 2.48
C ALA A 26 -2.73 -1.69 1.96
N PHE A 27 -2.46 -0.41 1.69
CA PHE A 27 -3.47 0.55 1.26
C PHE A 27 -3.69 0.62 -0.26
N GLY A 28 -2.72 0.22 -1.06
CA GLY A 28 -2.70 0.43 -2.50
C GLY A 28 -2.64 -0.85 -3.34
N ASN A 29 -2.42 -2.03 -2.74
CA ASN A 29 -2.47 -3.29 -3.46
C ASN A 29 -3.74 -4.08 -3.14
N ALA A 30 -4.17 -4.85 -4.12
CA ALA A 30 -5.31 -5.74 -4.03
C ALA A 30 -5.05 -7.04 -4.80
N LYS A 31 -5.84 -8.06 -4.49
CA LYS A 31 -5.90 -9.27 -5.30
C LYS A 31 -6.79 -9.04 -6.52
N THR A 32 -6.23 -9.32 -7.68
CA THR A 32 -6.91 -9.37 -8.98
C THR A 32 -6.96 -10.81 -9.49
N LEU A 33 -7.64 -11.05 -10.61
CA LEU A 33 -7.69 -12.39 -11.22
C LEU A 33 -6.32 -12.94 -11.64
N ARG A 34 -5.37 -12.06 -11.98
CA ARG A 34 -4.05 -12.44 -12.52
C ARG A 34 -2.89 -12.22 -11.55
N ASN A 35 -3.08 -11.42 -10.51
CA ASN A 35 -2.02 -11.06 -9.57
C ASN A 35 -2.63 -10.83 -8.17
N ASP A 36 -2.18 -11.62 -7.20
CA ASP A 36 -2.63 -11.56 -5.81
C ASP A 36 -2.15 -10.31 -5.04
N ASN A 37 -1.12 -9.62 -5.53
CA ASN A 37 -0.56 -8.40 -4.95
C ASN A 37 -0.39 -7.29 -6.00
N SER A 38 -1.45 -7.03 -6.76
CA SER A 38 -1.46 -6.03 -7.83
C SER A 38 -1.55 -4.61 -7.25
N SER A 39 -0.58 -3.74 -7.57
CA SER A 39 -0.66 -2.33 -7.24
C SER A 39 -1.72 -1.64 -8.09
N ARG A 40 -2.65 -0.93 -7.42
CA ARG A 40 -3.76 -0.20 -8.05
C ARG A 40 -3.54 1.31 -8.01
N PHE A 41 -2.29 1.73 -7.97
CA PHE A 41 -1.83 3.11 -8.02
C PHE A 41 -0.46 3.16 -8.71
N GLY A 42 -0.16 4.28 -9.38
CA GLY A 42 1.17 4.61 -9.84
C GLY A 42 2.02 5.13 -8.69
N LYS A 43 3.29 4.74 -8.64
CA LYS A 43 4.25 5.17 -7.62
C LYS A 43 5.50 5.71 -8.30
N LEU A 44 5.80 6.99 -8.10
CA LEU A 44 7.08 7.59 -8.47
C LEU A 44 7.91 7.76 -7.20
N ILE A 45 9.13 7.23 -7.21
CA ILE A 45 10.08 7.41 -6.12
C ILE A 45 11.24 8.26 -6.65
N GLU A 46 11.32 9.49 -6.20
CA GLU A 46 12.44 10.39 -6.43
C GLU A 46 13.49 10.15 -5.36
N ILE A 47 14.74 9.94 -5.77
CA ILE A 47 15.87 9.71 -4.87
C ILE A 47 16.84 10.86 -5.04
N HIS A 48 17.14 11.55 -3.96
CA HIS A 48 18.04 12.68 -3.96
C HIS A 48 19.43 12.23 -3.54
N PHE A 49 20.43 12.68 -4.29
CA PHE A 49 21.83 12.41 -4.01
C PHE A 49 22.52 13.70 -3.57
N SER A 50 23.46 13.59 -2.63
CA SER A 50 24.41 14.65 -2.32
C SER A 50 25.42 14.82 -3.44
N GLU A 51 26.18 15.91 -3.41
CA GLU A 51 27.32 16.15 -4.31
C GLU A 51 28.38 15.03 -4.23
N THR A 52 28.45 14.33 -3.10
CA THR A 52 29.33 13.17 -2.87
C THR A 52 28.74 11.84 -3.37
N GLY A 53 27.58 11.84 -4.02
CA GLY A 53 26.92 10.65 -4.57
C GLY A 53 26.22 9.77 -3.54
N LYS A 54 26.04 10.24 -2.30
CA LYS A 54 25.30 9.51 -1.24
C LYS A 54 23.83 9.86 -1.26
N ILE A 55 22.98 8.94 -0.82
CA ILE A 55 21.54 9.20 -0.70
C ILE A 55 21.31 10.22 0.43
N SER A 56 20.80 11.40 0.06
CA SER A 56 20.48 12.51 0.98
C SER A 56 19.00 12.57 1.34
N GLY A 57 18.12 11.96 0.54
CA GLY A 57 16.68 11.94 0.77
C GLY A 57 15.92 11.21 -0.32
N ALA A 58 14.60 11.09 -0.13
CA ALA A 58 13.70 10.61 -1.17
C ALA A 58 12.29 11.17 -0.97
N GLN A 59 11.55 11.25 -2.08
CA GLN A 59 10.15 11.64 -2.11
C GLN A 59 9.35 10.58 -2.86
N ILE A 60 8.20 10.19 -2.30
CA ILE A 60 7.29 9.25 -2.93
C ILE A 60 6.04 10.01 -3.35
N GLN A 61 5.77 10.04 -4.65
CA GLN A 61 4.55 10.60 -5.22
C GLN A 61 3.65 9.46 -5.71
N THR A 62 2.36 9.53 -5.40
CA THR A 62 1.38 8.52 -5.80
C THR A 62 0.39 9.11 -6.79
N PHE A 63 -0.03 8.29 -7.76
CA PHE A 63 -0.88 8.72 -8.87
C PHE A 63 -1.98 7.69 -9.12
N LEU A 64 -3.13 8.15 -9.62
CA LEU A 64 -4.17 7.31 -10.22
C LEU A 64 -4.57 6.09 -9.36
N LEU A 65 -4.80 6.29 -8.07
CA LEU A 65 -5.38 5.25 -7.23
C LEU A 65 -6.75 4.84 -7.77
N GLU A 66 -7.00 3.55 -7.94
CA GLU A 66 -8.30 3.00 -8.35
C GLU A 66 -9.32 3.15 -7.21
N LYS A 67 -9.91 4.34 -7.08
CA LYS A 67 -10.84 4.67 -5.99
C LYS A 67 -12.11 3.80 -5.98
N SER A 68 -12.60 3.40 -7.16
CA SER A 68 -13.80 2.57 -7.30
C SER A 68 -13.69 1.24 -6.54
N ARG A 69 -12.47 0.68 -6.43
CA ARG A 69 -12.21 -0.59 -5.74
C ARG A 69 -12.60 -0.60 -4.26
N VAL A 70 -12.70 0.58 -3.63
CA VAL A 70 -13.11 0.69 -2.23
C VAL A 70 -14.56 0.23 -2.03
N VAL A 71 -15.43 0.52 -3.01
CA VAL A 71 -16.88 0.27 -2.91
C VAL A 71 -17.35 -0.84 -3.85
N GLN A 72 -16.62 -1.12 -4.93
CA GLN A 72 -16.99 -2.09 -5.95
C GLN A 72 -15.80 -3.00 -6.26
N CYS A 73 -16.01 -4.31 -6.23
CA CYS A 73 -15.01 -5.30 -6.62
C CYS A 73 -15.58 -6.21 -7.71
N THR A 74 -14.80 -6.47 -8.75
CA THR A 74 -15.15 -7.48 -9.75
C THR A 74 -15.21 -8.86 -9.10
N GLU A 75 -16.12 -9.70 -9.58
CA GLU A 75 -16.25 -11.07 -9.11
C GLU A 75 -14.90 -11.82 -9.21
N GLY A 76 -14.53 -12.53 -8.13
CA GLY A 76 -13.25 -13.22 -8.02
C GLY A 76 -12.06 -12.33 -7.59
N GLU A 77 -12.23 -11.01 -7.52
CA GLU A 77 -11.24 -10.07 -6.99
C GLU A 77 -11.52 -9.70 -5.53
N ARG A 78 -10.57 -8.99 -4.90
CA ARG A 78 -10.77 -8.43 -3.56
C ARG A 78 -10.50 -6.93 -3.55
N SER A 79 -11.02 -6.26 -2.52
CA SER A 79 -10.62 -4.89 -2.22
C SER A 79 -9.20 -4.83 -1.64
N TYR A 80 -8.74 -3.64 -1.30
CA TYR A 80 -7.40 -3.40 -0.77
C TYR A 80 -7.08 -4.27 0.44
N HIS A 81 -5.82 -4.70 0.56
CA HIS A 81 -5.39 -5.63 1.59
C HIS A 81 -5.70 -5.12 3.01
N ILE A 82 -5.59 -3.81 3.24
CA ILE A 82 -5.89 -3.19 4.53
C ILE A 82 -7.32 -3.47 5.00
N LEU A 83 -8.31 -3.35 4.11
CA LEU A 83 -9.71 -3.63 4.44
C LEU A 83 -9.90 -5.10 4.78
N CYS A 84 -9.29 -5.99 3.99
CA CYS A 84 -9.30 -7.43 4.26
C CYS A 84 -8.63 -7.76 5.62
N MET A 85 -7.53 -7.10 5.96
CA MET A 85 -6.81 -7.31 7.22
C MET A 85 -7.64 -6.84 8.41
N ILE A 86 -8.23 -5.64 8.34
CA ILE A 86 -9.08 -5.08 9.40
C ILE A 86 -10.26 -6.02 9.68
N VAL A 87 -11.02 -6.41 8.66
CA VAL A 87 -12.19 -7.29 8.81
C VAL A 87 -11.80 -8.64 9.44
N LYS A 88 -10.67 -9.22 9.02
CA LYS A 88 -10.16 -10.49 9.59
C LYS A 88 -9.68 -10.36 11.04
N LYS A 89 -9.26 -9.17 11.47
CA LYS A 89 -8.69 -8.92 12.80
C LYS A 89 -9.71 -8.37 13.80
N ILE A 90 -10.88 -7.92 13.33
CA ILE A 90 -11.99 -7.51 14.17
C ILE A 90 -12.53 -8.72 14.96
N LYS A 91 -12.74 -8.56 16.28
CA LYS A 91 -13.40 -9.60 17.09
C LYS A 91 -14.82 -9.81 16.58
N LYS A 92 -15.27 -11.07 16.48
CA LYS A 92 -16.60 -11.47 15.98
C LYS A 92 -17.75 -10.59 16.48
N VAL A 93 -17.73 -10.21 17.76
CA VAL A 93 -18.76 -9.33 18.39
C VAL A 93 -18.93 -8.03 17.61
N TYR A 94 -17.83 -7.34 17.28
CA TYR A 94 -17.90 -6.06 16.55
C TYR A 94 -18.21 -6.25 15.06
N LEU A 95 -17.84 -7.40 14.48
CA LEU A 95 -18.17 -7.69 13.09
C LEU A 95 -19.68 -7.79 12.89
N GLN A 96 -20.38 -8.41 13.84
CA GLN A 96 -21.84 -8.56 13.80
C GLN A 96 -22.56 -7.21 13.96
N PHE A 97 -22.05 -6.33 14.84
CA PHE A 97 -22.53 -4.94 14.94
C PHE A 97 -22.27 -4.15 13.65
N LEU A 98 -21.11 -4.32 13.02
CA LEU A 98 -20.76 -3.60 11.79
C LEU A 98 -21.65 -4.02 10.62
N LEU A 99 -21.93 -5.32 10.48
CA LEU A 99 -22.82 -5.84 9.44
C LEU A 99 -24.24 -5.33 9.62
N GLN A 100 -24.80 -5.40 10.83
CA GLN A 100 -26.12 -4.82 11.12
C GLN A 100 -26.18 -3.32 10.83
N TYR A 101 -25.10 -2.58 11.09
CA TYR A 101 -25.04 -1.15 10.83
C TYR A 101 -24.98 -0.81 9.35
N ILE A 102 -24.32 -1.64 8.54
CA ILE A 102 -24.25 -1.46 7.08
C ILE A 102 -25.62 -1.79 6.46
N ASP A 103 -26.21 -2.92 6.84
CA ASP A 103 -27.53 -3.35 6.34
C ASP A 103 -28.65 -2.37 6.72
N ALA A 104 -28.51 -1.60 7.80
CA ALA A 104 -29.49 -0.59 8.23
C ALA A 104 -29.39 0.75 7.47
N ARG A 105 -28.40 0.92 6.59
CA ARG A 105 -28.20 2.15 5.80
C ARG A 105 -28.54 1.99 4.32
N GLU A 106 -28.92 0.80 3.87
CA GLU A 106 -29.51 0.52 2.56
C GLU A 106 -31.04 0.45 2.66
#